data_AF-G0U7M9-F1
#
_entry.id   AF-G0U7M9-F1
#
_cell.length_a   1.000
_cell.length_b   1.000
_cell.length_c   1.000
_cell.angle_alpha   90.00
_cell.angle_beta   90.00
_cell.angle_gamma   90.00
#
_symmetry.space_group_name_H-M   'P 1'
#
loop_
_entity.id
_entity.type
_entity.pdbx_description
1 polymer ?
#
loop_
_entity_poly.entity_id
_entity_poly.type
_entity_poly.pdbx_seq_one_letter_code
_entity_poly.pdbx_strand_id
1 'polypeptide(L)'
;MENKQRPSRWSTERYTNLYIPNYIPPELLIYDEGQFLKAFLLRVLSVDLNRFIETKRCDDYFINLPIVPEYNSEGHRTNATEDLVAEKRLKVMDELTNLLRLHSELGMQAKAPKEIMRKRFFTREEMENGAYGAILGARGMVHQELEQTTKCKIVLAGRGITNPLKDTSANAARMALEDPHVRITASSEQALQHAMQRIEWILSDDPEAQEFRENNRKRMAQIEGRYDPRTWVSSVEKRGGSPQRRGWKRSREEPELDADVQEFLDEL
;
A
#
# COMPACT_ATOMS: atom_id res chain seq x y z
N MET A 1 -30.24 -68.69 6.90
CA MET A 1 -29.59 -67.73 5.98
C MET A 1 -30.46 -66.48 5.97
N GLU A 2 -30.10 -65.50 6.79
CA GLU A 2 -30.87 -64.27 6.93
C GLU A 2 -30.72 -63.46 5.64
N ASN A 3 -31.82 -63.30 4.90
CA ASN A 3 -31.87 -62.54 3.68
C ASN A 3 -31.84 -61.05 4.06
N LYS A 4 -30.65 -60.49 4.33
CA LYS A 4 -30.48 -59.06 4.56
C LYS A 4 -30.94 -58.33 3.30
N GLN A 5 -32.14 -57.76 3.38
CA GLN A 5 -32.71 -56.97 2.29
C GLN A 5 -31.70 -55.88 1.90
N ARG A 6 -31.36 -55.85 0.62
CA ARG A 6 -30.42 -54.86 0.10
C ARG A 6 -31.03 -53.47 0.30
N PRO A 7 -30.35 -52.56 1.00
CA PRO A 7 -30.93 -51.26 1.31
C PRO A 7 -31.20 -50.48 0.00
N SER A 8 -32.35 -49.80 -0.06
CA SER A 8 -32.82 -49.02 -1.23
C SER A 8 -31.79 -47.98 -1.70
N ARG A 9 -31.88 -47.54 -2.98
CA ARG A 9 -31.06 -46.45 -3.56
C ARG A 9 -31.10 -45.16 -2.73
N TRP A 10 -32.16 -44.96 -1.94
CA TRP A 10 -32.37 -43.78 -1.10
C TRP A 10 -32.33 -44.10 0.40
N SER A 11 -31.82 -45.28 0.80
CA SER A 11 -31.75 -45.63 2.22
C SER A 11 -30.81 -44.67 2.96
N THR A 12 -31.28 -44.11 4.06
CA THR A 12 -30.55 -43.23 4.96
C THR A 12 -29.26 -43.85 5.50
N GLU A 13 -29.18 -45.19 5.53
CA GLU A 13 -28.03 -45.98 5.95
C GLU A 13 -26.79 -45.84 5.05
N ARG A 14 -26.95 -45.41 3.78
CA ARG A 14 -25.82 -45.18 2.87
C ARG A 14 -25.16 -43.81 3.03
N TYR A 15 -25.94 -42.79 3.37
CA TYR A 15 -25.48 -41.42 3.54
C TYR A 15 -25.34 -41.09 5.02
N THR A 16 -24.45 -41.80 5.74
CA THR A 16 -24.32 -41.67 7.20
C THR A 16 -23.21 -40.72 7.64
N ASN A 17 -22.75 -39.84 6.76
CA ASN A 17 -21.80 -38.82 7.18
C ASN A 17 -22.59 -37.62 7.74
N LEU A 18 -22.97 -37.74 9.02
CA LEU A 18 -23.75 -36.76 9.80
C LEU A 18 -23.08 -35.37 9.88
N TYR A 19 -21.81 -35.27 9.48
CA TYR A 19 -21.01 -34.05 9.48
C TYR A 19 -21.08 -33.26 8.18
N ILE A 20 -21.78 -33.75 7.14
CA ILE A 20 -21.97 -33.02 5.89
C ILE A 20 -23.24 -32.17 6.01
N PRO A 21 -23.16 -30.84 5.82
CA PRO A 21 -24.35 -30.00 5.77
C PRO A 21 -25.19 -30.35 4.54
N ASN A 22 -26.47 -30.65 4.75
CA ASN A 22 -27.44 -30.92 3.68
C ASN A 22 -27.81 -29.67 2.86
N TYR A 23 -27.43 -28.49 3.35
CA TYR A 23 -27.66 -27.21 2.69
C TYR A 23 -26.32 -26.55 2.38
N ILE A 24 -26.09 -26.25 1.10
CA ILE A 24 -24.96 -25.46 0.62
C ILE A 24 -25.50 -24.07 0.29
N PRO A 25 -25.14 -23.03 1.07
CA PRO A 25 -25.55 -21.66 0.79
C PRO A 25 -25.08 -21.19 -0.60
N PRO A 26 -25.93 -20.48 -1.38
CA PRO A 26 -25.55 -19.97 -2.71
C PRO A 26 -24.40 -18.98 -2.67
N GLU A 27 -24.17 -18.32 -1.54
CA GLU A 27 -23.05 -17.39 -1.34
C GLU A 27 -21.70 -18.10 -1.44
N LEU A 28 -21.61 -19.39 -1.07
CA LEU A 28 -20.39 -20.20 -1.17
C LEU A 28 -20.05 -20.58 -2.61
N LEU A 29 -21.02 -20.53 -3.52
CA LEU A 29 -20.79 -20.73 -4.96
C LEU A 29 -20.17 -19.48 -5.60
N ILE A 30 -20.47 -18.30 -5.05
CA ILE A 30 -19.97 -17.01 -5.54
C ILE A 30 -18.61 -16.67 -4.89
N TYR A 31 -18.42 -17.09 -3.64
CA TYR A 31 -17.17 -16.87 -2.91
C TYR A 31 -16.01 -17.63 -3.55
N ASP A 32 -14.95 -16.90 -3.91
CA ASP A 32 -13.71 -17.44 -4.47
C ASP A 32 -13.95 -18.36 -5.69
N GLU A 33 -14.91 -17.98 -6.55
CA GLU A 33 -15.33 -18.74 -7.73
C GLU A 33 -15.80 -20.19 -7.43
N GLY A 34 -16.22 -20.46 -6.19
CA GLY A 34 -16.63 -21.79 -5.75
C GLY A 34 -15.45 -22.74 -5.48
N GLN A 35 -14.21 -22.25 -5.46
CA GLN A 35 -13.03 -23.06 -5.13
C GLN A 35 -13.10 -23.58 -3.69
N PHE A 36 -13.62 -22.77 -2.76
CA PHE A 36 -13.88 -23.19 -1.38
C PHE A 36 -14.85 -24.38 -1.33
N LEU A 37 -15.96 -24.30 -2.06
CA LEU A 37 -16.95 -25.37 -2.10
C LEU A 37 -16.36 -26.65 -2.70
N LYS A 38 -15.58 -26.52 -3.78
CA LYS A 38 -14.86 -27.65 -4.39
C LYS A 38 -13.91 -28.30 -3.39
N ALA A 39 -13.09 -27.53 -2.68
CA ALA A 39 -12.17 -28.05 -1.66
C ALA A 39 -12.91 -28.74 -0.51
N PHE A 40 -14.04 -28.19 -0.07
CA PHE A 40 -14.89 -28.79 0.96
C PHE A 40 -15.45 -30.15 0.52
N LEU A 41 -16.00 -30.23 -0.68
CA LEU A 41 -16.55 -31.48 -1.22
C LEU A 41 -15.46 -32.55 -1.43
N LEU A 42 -14.29 -32.16 -1.94
CA LEU A 42 -13.15 -33.08 -2.08
C LEU A 42 -12.67 -33.62 -0.73
N ARG A 43 -12.63 -32.76 0.30
CA ARG A 43 -12.28 -33.19 1.66
C ARG A 43 -13.29 -34.20 2.21
N VAL A 44 -14.59 -33.91 2.08
CA VAL A 44 -15.66 -34.83 2.50
C VAL A 44 -15.52 -36.18 1.79
N LEU A 45 -15.36 -36.16 0.48
CA LEU A 45 -15.19 -37.37 -0.32
C LEU A 45 -13.94 -38.16 0.09
N SER A 46 -12.84 -37.49 0.42
CA SER A 46 -11.63 -38.16 0.93
C SER A 46 -11.86 -38.90 2.27
N VAL A 47 -12.68 -38.32 3.15
CA VAL A 47 -13.05 -38.92 4.44
C VAL A 47 -13.95 -40.14 4.23
N ASP A 48 -14.91 -40.05 3.32
CA ASP A 48 -15.78 -41.18 2.97
C ASP A 48 -14.98 -42.33 2.36
N LEU A 49 -14.09 -42.06 1.40
CA LEU A 49 -13.23 -43.09 0.81
C LEU A 49 -12.34 -43.77 1.85
N ASN A 50 -11.77 -43.02 2.79
CA ASN A 50 -11.01 -43.60 3.91
C ASN A 50 -11.86 -44.52 4.78
N ARG A 51 -13.08 -44.09 5.13
CA ARG A 51 -14.01 -44.92 5.89
C ARG A 51 -14.36 -46.22 5.17
N PHE A 52 -14.54 -46.20 3.85
CA PHE A 52 -14.80 -47.41 3.06
C PHE A 52 -13.62 -48.39 3.09
N ILE A 53 -12.39 -47.87 3.00
CA ILE A 53 -11.15 -48.67 3.09
C ILE A 53 -11.00 -49.29 4.49
N GLU A 54 -11.18 -48.49 5.55
CA GLU A 54 -11.05 -48.96 6.94
C GLU A 54 -12.09 -50.03 7.30
N THR A 55 -13.34 -49.84 6.84
CA THR A 55 -14.43 -50.77 7.11
C THR A 55 -14.46 -51.98 6.18
N LYS A 56 -13.55 -52.05 5.19
CA LYS A 56 -13.54 -53.07 4.12
C LYS A 56 -14.88 -53.19 3.39
N ARG A 57 -15.57 -52.06 3.22
CA ARG A 57 -16.87 -51.94 2.51
C ARG A 57 -16.71 -51.25 1.16
N CYS A 58 -15.61 -51.53 0.47
CA CYS A 58 -15.30 -50.90 -0.83
C CYS A 58 -16.34 -51.24 -1.91
N ASP A 59 -16.97 -52.41 -1.81
CA ASP A 59 -18.03 -52.84 -2.73
C ASP A 59 -19.29 -51.98 -2.62
N ASP A 60 -19.57 -51.41 -1.44
CA ASP A 60 -20.76 -50.59 -1.21
C ASP A 60 -20.72 -49.27 -2.01
N TYR A 61 -19.51 -48.77 -2.29
CA TYR A 61 -19.30 -47.57 -3.10
C TYR A 61 -19.69 -47.80 -4.57
N PHE A 62 -19.50 -49.00 -5.10
CA PHE A 62 -19.75 -49.33 -6.51
C PHE A 62 -21.13 -49.96 -6.77
N ILE A 63 -22.02 -50.02 -5.76
CA ILE A 63 -23.38 -50.55 -5.95
C ILE A 63 -24.13 -49.86 -7.10
N ASN A 64 -23.89 -48.56 -7.29
CA ASN A 64 -24.56 -47.76 -8.31
C ASN A 64 -23.77 -47.67 -9.63
N LEU A 65 -22.50 -48.10 -9.65
CA LEU A 65 -21.62 -48.07 -10.80
C LEU A 65 -20.99 -49.46 -10.98
N PRO A 66 -21.62 -50.36 -11.75
CA PRO A 66 -21.08 -51.70 -11.95
C PRO A 66 -19.74 -51.63 -12.69
N ILE A 67 -18.69 -52.14 -12.07
CA ILE A 67 -17.36 -52.24 -12.67
C ILE A 67 -17.26 -53.52 -13.48
N VAL A 68 -16.82 -53.42 -14.74
CA VAL A 68 -16.46 -54.59 -15.55
C VAL A 68 -15.10 -55.11 -15.07
N PRO A 69 -14.98 -56.38 -14.64
CA PRO A 69 -13.73 -56.93 -14.16
C PRO A 69 -12.74 -57.10 -15.32
N GLU A 70 -11.57 -56.49 -15.19
CA GLU A 70 -10.44 -56.69 -16.10
C GLU A 70 -9.42 -57.58 -15.41
N TYR A 71 -8.76 -58.42 -16.20
CA TYR A 71 -7.74 -59.37 -15.74
C TYR A 71 -6.44 -59.10 -16.49
N ASN A 72 -5.32 -59.20 -15.79
CA ASN A 72 -4.01 -59.19 -16.42
C ASN A 72 -3.74 -60.53 -17.14
N SER A 73 -2.64 -60.59 -17.89
CA SER A 73 -2.16 -61.80 -18.57
C SER A 73 -1.88 -62.99 -17.62
N GLU A 74 -1.78 -62.74 -16.32
CA GLU A 74 -1.51 -63.73 -15.27
C GLU A 74 -2.81 -64.22 -14.59
N GLY A 75 -3.98 -63.75 -15.05
CA GLY A 75 -5.29 -64.14 -14.51
C GLY A 75 -5.66 -63.49 -13.18
N HIS A 76 -4.88 -62.53 -12.69
CA HIS A 76 -5.22 -61.69 -11.55
C HIS A 76 -6.15 -60.56 -11.98
N ARG A 77 -7.18 -60.29 -11.18
CA ARG A 77 -8.11 -59.19 -11.40
C ARG A 77 -7.40 -57.87 -11.12
N THR A 78 -7.16 -57.07 -12.15
CA THR A 78 -6.53 -55.74 -12.05
C THR A 78 -7.48 -54.71 -11.46
N ASN A 79 -8.79 -54.90 -11.65
CA ASN A 79 -9.84 -53.99 -11.17
C ASN A 79 -10.45 -54.47 -9.84
N ALA A 80 -9.63 -54.66 -8.81
CA ALA A 80 -10.13 -54.88 -7.46
C ALA A 80 -10.81 -53.60 -6.95
N THR A 81 -11.94 -53.74 -6.27
CA THR A 81 -12.72 -52.59 -5.76
C THR A 81 -11.94 -51.80 -4.72
N GLU A 82 -11.09 -52.47 -3.94
CA GLU A 82 -10.18 -51.84 -2.97
C GLU A 82 -9.14 -50.95 -3.67
N ASP A 83 -8.48 -51.46 -4.72
CA ASP A 83 -7.47 -50.73 -5.46
C ASP A 83 -8.08 -49.50 -6.17
N LEU A 84 -9.26 -49.63 -6.76
CA LEU A 84 -9.96 -48.52 -7.41
C LEU A 84 -10.39 -47.42 -6.41
N VAL A 85 -10.82 -47.78 -5.20
CA VAL A 85 -11.14 -46.81 -4.14
C VAL A 85 -9.87 -46.12 -3.65
N ALA A 86 -8.76 -46.87 -3.50
CA ALA A 86 -7.47 -46.33 -3.10
C ALA A 86 -6.90 -45.36 -4.14
N GLU A 87 -6.96 -45.69 -5.44
CA GLU A 87 -6.57 -44.80 -6.54
C GLU A 87 -7.41 -43.53 -6.57
N LYS A 88 -8.75 -43.65 -6.42
CA LYS A 88 -9.64 -42.49 -6.34
C LYS A 88 -9.29 -41.58 -5.17
N ARG A 89 -8.96 -42.15 -4.01
CA ARG A 89 -8.52 -41.38 -2.84
C ARG A 89 -7.24 -40.59 -3.14
N LEU A 90 -6.26 -41.22 -3.79
CA LEU A 90 -5.00 -40.55 -4.17
C LEU A 90 -5.27 -39.36 -5.10
N LYS A 91 -6.08 -39.54 -6.15
CA LYS A 91 -6.46 -38.46 -7.08
C LYS A 91 -7.12 -37.29 -6.36
N VAL A 92 -8.02 -37.56 -5.42
CA VAL A 92 -8.72 -36.54 -4.63
C VAL A 92 -7.76 -35.77 -3.72
N MET A 93 -6.80 -36.46 -3.10
CA MET A 93 -5.77 -35.83 -2.28
C MET A 93 -4.81 -34.97 -3.10
N ASP A 94 -4.45 -35.41 -4.31
CA ASP A 94 -3.63 -34.63 -5.24
C ASP A 94 -4.36 -33.36 -5.69
N GLU A 95 -5.65 -33.47 -6.04
CA GLU A 95 -6.48 -32.31 -6.38
C GLU A 95 -6.60 -31.31 -5.21
N LEU A 96 -6.81 -31.80 -3.99
CA LEU A 96 -6.86 -30.96 -2.79
C LEU A 96 -5.52 -30.26 -2.54
N THR A 97 -4.41 -30.98 -2.70
CA THR A 97 -3.05 -30.43 -2.57
C THR A 97 -2.78 -29.36 -3.62
N ASN A 98 -3.24 -29.55 -4.86
CA ASN A 98 -3.11 -28.56 -5.93
C ASN A 98 -3.94 -27.31 -5.64
N LEU A 99 -5.17 -27.45 -5.14
CA LEU A 99 -5.98 -26.30 -4.70
C LEU A 99 -5.31 -25.53 -3.55
N LEU A 100 -4.73 -26.24 -2.57
CA LEU A 100 -3.99 -25.60 -1.48
C LEU A 100 -2.76 -24.84 -1.97
N ARG A 101 -2.03 -25.35 -2.96
CA ARG A 101 -0.89 -24.64 -3.58
C ARG A 101 -1.35 -23.36 -4.26
N LEU A 102 -2.39 -23.43 -5.08
CA LEU A 102 -2.96 -22.26 -5.77
C LEU A 102 -3.40 -21.18 -4.78
N HIS A 103 -4.14 -21.56 -3.73
CA HIS A 103 -4.54 -20.61 -2.68
C HIS A 103 -3.36 -20.10 -1.83
N SER A 104 -2.34 -20.92 -1.57
CA SER A 104 -1.14 -20.49 -0.85
C SER A 104 -0.34 -19.47 -1.65
N GLU A 105 -0.19 -19.69 -2.95
CA GLU A 105 0.46 -18.76 -3.88
C GLU A 105 -0.33 -17.44 -3.98
N LEU A 106 -1.67 -17.54 -4.08
CA LEU A 106 -2.55 -16.37 -4.05
C LEU A 106 -2.48 -15.63 -2.70
N GLY A 107 -2.42 -16.35 -1.59
CA GLY A 107 -2.31 -15.82 -0.23
C GLY A 107 -0.96 -15.16 0.04
N MET A 108 0.13 -15.63 -0.58
CA MET A 108 1.43 -14.95 -0.53
C MET A 108 1.41 -13.63 -1.29
N GLN A 109 0.68 -13.54 -2.41
CA GLN A 109 0.49 -12.26 -3.12
C GLN A 109 -0.52 -11.33 -2.42
N ALA A 110 -1.57 -11.88 -1.80
CA ALA A 110 -2.56 -11.11 -1.05
C ALA A 110 -2.04 -10.58 0.31
N LYS A 111 -0.94 -11.17 0.83
CA LYS A 111 -0.24 -10.71 2.05
C LYS A 111 0.65 -9.50 1.84
N ALA A 112 0.93 -9.08 0.60
CA ALA A 112 1.49 -7.75 0.39
C ALA A 112 0.41 -6.74 0.83
N PRO A 113 0.66 -5.92 1.87
CA PRO A 113 -0.31 -4.90 2.25
C PRO A 113 -0.53 -4.06 0.99
N LYS A 114 -1.78 -3.98 0.52
CA LYS A 114 -2.13 -3.17 -0.65
C LYS A 114 -1.70 -1.74 -0.36
N GLU A 115 -0.56 -1.34 -0.93
CA GLU A 115 -0.05 0.02 -0.77
C GLU A 115 -1.02 0.97 -1.45
N ILE A 116 -1.64 1.83 -0.66
CA ILE A 116 -2.57 2.83 -1.15
C ILE A 116 -1.73 4.01 -1.64
N MET A 117 -1.89 4.35 -2.92
CA MET A 117 -1.23 5.50 -3.53
C MET A 117 -2.23 6.63 -3.72
N ARG A 118 -1.88 7.84 -3.32
CA ARG A 118 -2.64 9.06 -3.65
C ARG A 118 -1.71 10.16 -4.14
N LYS A 119 -2.12 10.83 -5.22
CA LYS A 119 -1.41 11.95 -5.82
C LYS A 119 -2.14 13.25 -5.49
N ARG A 120 -1.42 14.25 -5.01
CA ARG A 120 -1.89 15.64 -4.87
C ARG A 120 -1.13 16.51 -5.86
N PHE A 121 -1.84 17.09 -6.83
CA PHE A 121 -1.25 18.01 -7.80
C PHE A 121 -1.10 19.40 -7.21
N PHE A 122 -0.02 20.10 -7.56
CA PHE A 122 0.18 21.50 -7.21
C PHE A 122 -0.51 22.41 -8.22
N THR A 123 -1.01 23.56 -7.75
CA THR A 123 -1.46 24.63 -8.64
C THR A 123 -0.27 25.39 -9.22
N ARG A 124 -0.49 26.15 -10.30
CA ARG A 124 0.58 26.95 -10.92
C ARG A 124 1.13 28.02 -9.97
N GLU A 125 0.25 28.63 -9.16
CA GLU A 125 0.63 29.65 -8.18
C GLU A 125 1.48 29.07 -7.04
N GLU A 126 1.14 27.87 -6.55
CA GLU A 126 1.94 27.17 -5.54
C GLU A 126 3.34 26.81 -6.05
N MET A 127 3.44 26.48 -7.33
CA MET A 127 4.72 26.20 -8.00
C MET A 127 5.59 27.45 -8.14
N GLU A 128 5.01 28.57 -8.57
CA GLU A 128 5.72 29.85 -8.68
C GLU A 128 6.17 30.39 -7.32
N ASN A 129 5.34 30.20 -6.28
CA ASN A 129 5.67 30.55 -4.90
C ASN A 129 6.75 29.64 -4.27
N GLY A 130 7.16 28.57 -4.95
CA GLY A 130 8.17 27.64 -4.46
C GLY A 130 7.67 26.81 -3.27
N ALA A 131 6.37 26.50 -3.21
CA ALA A 131 5.78 25.82 -2.06
C ALA A 131 6.31 24.39 -1.84
N TYR A 132 6.82 23.75 -2.89
CA TYR A 132 7.55 22.48 -2.80
C TYR A 132 8.77 22.57 -1.85
N GLY A 133 9.43 23.73 -1.81
CA GLY A 133 10.58 23.97 -0.92
C GLY A 133 10.19 24.00 0.55
N ALA A 134 8.96 24.40 0.87
CA ALA A 134 8.44 24.37 2.24
C ALA A 134 8.16 22.94 2.72
N ILE A 135 7.72 22.05 1.83
CA ILE A 135 7.48 20.63 2.13
C ILE A 135 8.81 19.89 2.34
N LEU A 136 9.82 20.17 1.51
CA LEU A 136 11.15 19.58 1.67
C LEU A 136 11.85 20.12 2.93
N GLY A 137 11.85 21.44 3.07
CA GLY A 137 12.51 22.16 4.14
C GLY A 137 14.04 22.08 4.12
N ALA A 138 14.65 22.60 5.17
CA ALA A 138 16.09 22.66 5.36
C ALA A 138 16.75 21.28 5.22
N ARG A 139 17.48 21.05 4.11
CA ARG A 139 18.11 19.77 3.76
C ARG A 139 17.16 18.55 3.79
N GLY A 140 15.86 18.74 3.60
CA GLY A 140 14.89 17.63 3.67
C GLY A 140 14.42 17.28 5.09
N MET A 141 14.75 18.06 6.12
CA MET A 141 14.36 17.75 7.51
C MET A 141 12.85 17.69 7.70
N VAL A 142 12.10 18.62 7.10
CA VAL A 142 10.63 18.64 7.22
C VAL A 142 10.01 17.45 6.51
N HIS A 143 10.55 17.08 5.34
CA HIS A 143 10.11 15.89 4.61
C HIS A 143 10.35 14.62 5.44
N GLN A 144 11.54 14.46 6.05
CA GLN A 144 11.85 13.32 6.92
C GLN A 144 10.94 13.27 8.15
N GLU A 145 10.68 14.41 8.80
CA GLU A 145 9.75 14.50 9.93
C GLU A 145 8.32 14.10 9.52
N LEU A 146 7.88 14.54 8.33
CA LEU A 146 6.56 14.23 7.81
C LEU A 146 6.43 12.73 7.48
N GLU A 147 7.47 12.12 6.91
CA GLU A 147 7.52 10.66 6.69
C GLU A 147 7.54 9.87 8.01
N GLN A 148 8.30 10.33 9.02
CA GLN A 148 8.37 9.66 10.33
C GLN A 148 7.06 9.73 11.11
N THR A 149 6.43 10.90 11.14
CA THR A 149 5.17 11.12 11.88
C THR A 149 3.99 10.40 11.24
N THR A 150 3.92 10.40 9.91
CA THR A 150 2.80 9.79 9.17
C THR A 150 3.02 8.31 8.88
N LYS A 151 4.27 7.82 8.95
CA LYS A 151 4.67 6.48 8.47
C LYS A 151 4.30 6.23 7.01
N CYS A 152 4.24 7.31 6.22
CA CYS A 152 3.97 7.28 4.79
C CYS A 152 5.25 7.56 4.02
N LYS A 153 5.35 7.01 2.81
CA LYS A 153 6.41 7.34 1.86
C LYS A 153 5.95 8.49 0.97
N ILE A 154 6.70 9.57 0.94
CA ILE A 154 6.29 10.82 0.28
C ILE A 154 7.32 11.16 -0.78
N VAL A 155 6.88 11.25 -2.03
CA VAL A 155 7.75 11.53 -3.16
C VAL A 155 7.21 12.76 -3.88
N LEU A 156 8.00 13.82 -3.90
CA LEU A 156 7.71 14.97 -4.76
C LEU A 156 8.21 14.67 -6.17
N ALA A 157 7.31 14.82 -7.14
CA ALA A 157 7.53 14.44 -8.54
C ALA A 157 6.98 15.52 -9.47
N GLY A 158 7.46 15.52 -10.71
CA GLY A 158 6.94 16.37 -11.77
C GLY A 158 7.88 17.47 -12.23
N ARG A 159 7.42 18.16 -13.27
CA ARG A 159 8.16 19.16 -14.03
C ARG A 159 8.56 20.34 -13.15
N GLY A 160 9.85 20.62 -13.08
CA GLY A 160 10.42 21.74 -12.30
C GLY A 160 10.73 21.41 -10.83
N ILE A 161 10.32 20.25 -10.32
CA ILE A 161 10.69 19.77 -8.97
C ILE A 161 11.84 18.78 -9.06
N THR A 162 11.75 17.83 -9.98
CA THR A 162 12.80 16.83 -10.21
C THR A 162 13.85 17.39 -11.18
N ASN A 163 15.12 17.35 -10.78
CA ASN A 163 16.22 17.77 -11.64
C ASN A 163 16.59 16.63 -12.59
N PRO A 164 16.26 16.70 -13.90
CA PRO A 164 16.51 15.60 -14.83
C PRO A 164 18.01 15.31 -15.05
N LEU A 165 18.89 16.29 -14.73
CA LEU A 165 20.34 16.08 -14.79
C LEU A 165 20.91 15.29 -13.62
N LYS A 166 20.20 15.22 -12.48
CA LYS A 166 20.73 14.58 -11.26
C LYS A 166 20.32 13.10 -11.18
N ASP A 167 19.15 12.75 -11.68
CA ASP A 167 18.60 11.39 -11.58
C ASP A 167 18.56 10.71 -12.95
N THR A 168 19.56 9.86 -13.25
CA THR A 168 19.68 9.13 -14.53
C THR A 168 18.72 7.92 -14.64
N SER A 169 17.80 7.71 -13.69
CA SER A 169 16.90 6.55 -13.73
C SER A 169 15.75 6.77 -14.72
N ALA A 170 15.42 5.74 -15.51
CA ALA A 170 14.32 5.79 -16.48
C ALA A 170 12.96 6.12 -15.84
N ASN A 171 12.76 5.71 -14.58
CA ASN A 171 11.56 6.07 -13.81
C ASN A 171 11.55 7.54 -13.38
N ALA A 172 12.70 8.10 -12.98
CA ALA A 172 12.79 9.54 -12.67
C ALA A 172 12.51 10.40 -13.92
N ALA A 173 12.98 9.97 -15.10
CA ALA A 173 12.71 10.67 -16.36
C ALA A 173 11.21 10.70 -16.71
N ARG A 174 10.48 9.60 -16.48
CA ARG A 174 9.01 9.58 -16.64
C ARG A 174 8.32 10.48 -15.62
N MET A 175 8.76 10.44 -14.36
CA MET A 175 8.22 11.27 -13.29
C MET A 175 8.51 12.76 -13.47
N ALA A 176 9.58 13.13 -14.19
CA ALA A 176 9.92 14.51 -14.51
C ALA A 176 9.03 15.13 -15.60
N LEU A 177 8.38 14.30 -16.43
CA LEU A 177 7.43 14.74 -17.46
C LEU A 177 6.00 14.94 -16.92
N GLU A 178 5.68 14.34 -15.76
CA GLU A 178 4.37 14.51 -15.13
C GLU A 178 4.17 15.94 -14.59
N ASP A 179 2.92 16.36 -14.46
CA ASP A 179 2.58 17.60 -13.76
C ASP A 179 3.12 17.57 -12.32
N PRO A 180 3.53 18.72 -11.77
CA PRO A 180 4.08 18.79 -10.42
C PRO A 180 3.07 18.26 -9.41
N HIS A 181 3.44 17.19 -8.69
CA HIS A 181 2.58 16.54 -7.71
C HIS A 181 3.37 15.91 -6.56
N VAL A 182 2.71 15.75 -5.42
CA VAL A 182 3.17 14.92 -4.31
C VAL A 182 2.50 13.56 -4.41
N ARG A 183 3.31 12.51 -4.52
CA ARG A 183 2.85 11.13 -4.46
C ARG A 183 3.06 10.58 -3.06
N ILE A 184 1.98 10.22 -2.40
CA ILE A 184 1.98 9.63 -1.06
C ILE A 184 1.63 8.15 -1.20
N THR A 185 2.45 7.29 -0.61
CA THR A 185 2.23 5.85 -0.56
C THR A 185 2.16 5.42 0.90
N ALA A 186 1.07 4.74 1.29
CA ALA A 186 0.81 4.34 2.66
C ALA A 186 0.21 2.93 2.72
N SER A 187 0.40 2.24 3.85
CA SER A 187 -0.24 0.95 4.13
C SER A 187 -1.64 1.08 4.74
N SER A 188 -1.98 2.25 5.30
CA SER A 188 -3.26 2.53 5.95
C SER A 188 -3.87 3.83 5.40
N GLU A 189 -5.19 3.83 5.20
CA GLU A 189 -5.94 4.99 4.73
C GLU A 189 -5.93 6.15 5.74
N GLN A 190 -5.92 5.84 7.05
CA GLN A 190 -5.83 6.86 8.09
C GLN A 190 -4.49 7.61 8.04
N ALA A 191 -3.40 6.87 7.83
CA ALA A 191 -2.06 7.44 7.70
C ALA A 191 -1.95 8.30 6.43
N LEU A 192 -2.55 7.84 5.33
CA LEU A 192 -2.65 8.57 4.08
C LEU A 192 -3.39 9.90 4.25
N GLN A 193 -4.54 9.88 4.93
CA GLN A 193 -5.36 11.06 5.17
C GLN A 193 -4.64 12.06 6.09
N HIS A 194 -3.99 11.58 7.15
CA HIS A 194 -3.19 12.42 8.03
C HIS A 194 -2.03 13.09 7.30
N ALA A 195 -1.33 12.35 6.43
CA ALA A 195 -0.27 12.91 5.58
C ALA A 195 -0.81 13.97 4.61
N MET A 196 -1.97 13.72 3.98
CA MET A 196 -2.62 14.69 3.10
C MET A 196 -2.98 15.97 3.83
N GLN A 197 -3.66 15.87 4.97
CA GLN A 197 -4.05 17.03 5.78
C GLN A 197 -2.83 17.85 6.20
N ARG A 198 -1.72 17.19 6.55
CA ARG A 198 -0.49 17.89 6.94
C ARG A 198 0.12 18.66 5.78
N ILE A 199 0.16 18.08 4.59
CA ILE A 199 0.67 18.75 3.38
C ILE A 199 -0.29 19.88 2.98
N GLU A 200 -1.60 19.70 3.09
CA GLU A 200 -2.60 20.76 2.84
C GLU A 200 -2.43 21.92 3.81
N TRP A 201 -2.22 21.63 5.11
CA TRP A 201 -1.93 22.65 6.12
C TRP A 201 -0.65 23.44 5.82
N ILE A 202 0.44 22.79 5.39
CA ILE A 202 1.69 23.50 5.02
C ILE A 202 1.48 24.43 3.82
N LEU A 203 0.57 24.06 2.90
CA LEU A 203 0.24 24.86 1.72
C LEU A 203 -0.87 25.89 1.97
N SER A 204 -1.56 25.82 3.11
CA SER A 204 -2.61 26.75 3.48
C SER A 204 -2.07 28.18 3.70
N ASP A 205 -2.97 29.15 3.54
CA ASP A 205 -2.70 30.56 3.82
C ASP A 205 -2.96 30.95 5.28
N ASP A 206 -3.18 29.96 6.15
CA ASP A 206 -3.29 30.16 7.60
C ASP A 206 -2.06 30.88 8.17
N PRO A 207 -2.22 31.81 9.13
CA PRO A 207 -1.11 32.59 9.68
C PRO A 207 -0.03 31.69 10.32
N GLU A 208 -0.43 30.63 11.00
CA GLU A 208 0.49 29.65 11.60
C GLU A 208 1.31 28.89 10.53
N ALA A 209 0.66 28.54 9.41
CA ALA A 209 1.34 27.90 8.29
C ALA A 209 2.31 28.86 7.60
N GLN A 210 2.00 30.15 7.52
CA GLN A 210 2.91 31.17 7.02
C GLN A 210 4.14 31.32 7.92
N GLU A 211 3.96 31.41 9.23
CA GLU A 211 5.06 31.44 10.20
C GLU A 211 5.95 30.20 10.09
N PHE A 212 5.34 29.02 9.94
CA PHE A 212 6.08 27.78 9.72
C PHE A 212 6.93 27.84 8.44
N ARG A 213 6.35 28.31 7.33
CA ARG A 213 7.07 28.51 6.06
C ARG A 213 8.22 29.52 6.20
N GLU A 214 8.02 30.60 6.94
CA GLU A 214 9.05 31.61 7.18
C GLU A 214 10.19 31.10 8.05
N ASN A 215 9.86 30.38 9.13
CA ASN A 215 10.86 29.76 9.99
C ASN A 215 11.68 28.71 9.24
N ASN A 216 11.04 27.94 8.36
CA ASN A 216 11.73 27.00 7.49
C ASN A 216 12.67 27.74 6.50
N ARG A 217 12.22 28.86 5.93
CA ARG A 217 13.03 29.71 5.04
C ARG A 217 14.23 30.33 5.78
N LYS A 218 14.04 30.76 7.03
CA LYS A 218 15.12 31.25 7.90
C LYS A 218 16.15 30.15 8.16
N ARG A 219 15.71 28.95 8.53
CA ARG A 219 16.59 27.78 8.75
C ARG A 219 17.37 27.41 7.49
N MET A 220 16.72 27.41 6.32
CA MET A 220 17.39 27.22 5.03
C MET A 220 18.51 28.24 4.82
N ALA A 221 18.22 29.52 5.01
CA ALA A 221 19.21 30.59 4.84
C ALA A 221 20.37 30.50 5.84
N GLN A 222 20.10 30.07 7.08
CA GLN A 222 21.14 29.86 8.11
C GLN A 222 22.09 28.72 7.71
N ILE A 223 21.55 27.60 7.23
CA ILE A 223 22.34 26.45 6.80
C ILE A 223 23.17 26.78 5.55
N GLU A 224 22.62 27.56 4.63
CA GLU A 224 23.35 28.02 3.44
C GLU A 224 24.35 29.16 3.73
N GLY A 225 24.38 29.68 4.96
CA GLY A 225 25.25 30.80 5.35
C GLY A 225 24.85 32.14 4.71
N ARG A 226 23.65 32.25 4.13
CA ARG A 226 23.11 33.47 3.52
C ARG A 226 22.22 34.27 4.46
N TYR A 227 22.10 33.84 5.72
CA TYR A 227 21.29 34.51 6.71
C TYR A 227 22.03 35.72 7.28
N ASP A 228 21.59 36.92 6.90
CA ASP A 228 21.95 38.16 7.58
C ASP A 228 20.72 38.66 8.37
N PRO A 229 20.78 38.73 9.71
CA PRO A 229 19.68 39.18 10.55
C PRO A 229 19.25 40.63 10.28
N ARG A 230 20.08 41.46 9.62
CA ARG A 230 19.75 42.86 9.30
C ARG A 230 18.95 43.03 8.02
N THR A 231 19.08 42.10 7.06
CA THR A 231 18.40 42.19 5.76
C THR A 231 17.25 41.21 5.61
N TRP A 232 16.98 40.40 6.64
CA TRP A 232 15.89 39.43 6.61
C TRP A 232 14.55 40.12 6.81
N VAL A 233 13.81 40.33 5.72
CA VAL A 233 12.44 40.87 5.74
C VAL A 233 11.45 39.70 5.75
N SER A 234 10.46 39.73 6.64
CA SER A 234 9.40 38.72 6.63
C SER A 234 8.57 38.81 5.35
N SER A 235 7.97 37.69 4.93
CA SER A 235 7.11 37.67 3.73
C SER A 235 5.84 38.49 3.96
N VAL A 236 5.38 38.54 5.22
CA VAL A 236 4.24 39.35 5.67
C VAL A 236 4.53 40.85 5.50
N GLU A 237 5.69 41.32 5.94
CA GLU A 237 6.15 42.71 5.74
C GLU A 237 6.35 43.06 4.26
N LYS A 238 6.65 42.06 3.42
CA LYS A 238 6.85 42.27 1.98
C LYS A 238 5.53 42.43 1.21
N ARG A 239 4.41 41.84 1.70
CA ARG A 239 3.07 42.00 1.11
C ARG A 239 2.35 43.25 1.62
N GLY A 240 2.61 43.67 2.85
CA GLY A 240 2.17 44.96 3.39
C GLY A 240 3.09 46.09 2.92
N GLY A 241 2.91 46.54 1.67
CA GLY A 241 3.83 47.46 0.98
C GLY A 241 4.29 48.66 1.83
N SER A 242 5.54 48.62 2.27
CA SER A 242 6.34 49.83 2.43
C SER A 242 7.07 50.05 1.09
N PRO A 243 6.98 51.24 0.46
CA PRO A 243 7.71 51.48 -0.76
C PRO A 243 9.20 51.37 -0.45
N GLN A 244 9.88 50.42 -1.09
CA GLN A 244 11.33 50.39 -1.12
C GLN A 244 11.79 51.78 -1.55
N ARG A 245 12.40 52.53 -0.62
CA ARG A 245 13.18 53.71 -0.95
C ARG A 245 14.28 53.23 -1.91
N ARG A 246 14.05 53.43 -3.21
CA ARG A 246 15.08 53.30 -4.24
C ARG A 246 16.28 54.10 -3.76
N GLY A 247 17.42 53.43 -3.65
CA GLY A 247 18.61 53.97 -3.01
C GLY A 247 18.99 55.33 -3.56
N TRP A 248 18.95 56.34 -2.69
CA TRP A 248 19.84 57.48 -2.86
C TRP A 248 21.26 56.97 -2.61
N LYS A 249 22.11 57.08 -3.64
CA LYS A 249 23.56 57.12 -3.43
C LYS A 249 23.81 58.25 -2.44
N ARG A 250 24.11 57.91 -1.18
CA ARG A 250 24.66 58.89 -0.24
C ARG A 250 26.05 59.25 -0.74
N SER A 251 26.21 60.48 -1.19
CA SER A 251 27.50 61.17 -1.15
C SER A 251 28.03 61.10 0.27
N ARG A 252 29.34 60.84 0.40
CA ARG A 252 30.07 60.84 1.66
C ARG A 252 29.97 62.23 2.29
N GLU A 253 29.08 62.39 3.25
CA GLU A 253 29.03 63.56 4.13
C GLU A 253 30.12 63.39 5.19
N GLU A 254 30.98 64.40 5.31
CA GLU A 254 31.94 64.52 6.40
C GLU A 254 31.20 64.66 7.74
N PRO A 255 31.75 64.16 8.85
CA PRO A 255 31.09 64.31 10.14
C PRO A 255 31.15 65.79 10.56
N GLU A 256 29.99 66.45 10.57
CA GLU A 256 29.82 67.72 11.28
C GLU A 256 30.13 67.48 12.76
N LEU A 257 31.09 68.24 13.29
CA LEU A 257 31.41 68.25 14.71
C LEU A 257 30.28 68.96 15.47
N ASP A 258 29.87 68.39 16.60
CA ASP A 258 28.85 68.95 17.48
C ASP A 258 29.20 70.40 17.85
N ALA A 259 28.21 71.30 17.81
CA ALA A 259 28.38 72.74 18.05
C ALA A 259 29.07 73.06 19.38
N ASP A 260 28.89 72.20 20.38
CA ASP A 260 29.50 72.31 21.71
C ASP A 260 31.03 72.11 21.68
N VAL A 261 31.55 71.38 20.68
CA VAL A 261 33.00 71.16 20.49
C VAL A 261 33.62 72.33 19.73
N GLN A 262 32.85 73.00 18.86
CA GLN A 262 33.30 74.18 18.12
C GLN A 262 33.45 75.39 19.06
N GLU A 263 32.52 75.59 19.99
CA GLU A 263 32.55 76.69 20.96
C GLU A 263 33.73 76.58 21.94
N PHE A 264 34.11 75.35 22.33
CA PHE A 264 35.27 75.11 23.20
C PHE A 264 36.63 75.40 22.53
N LEU A 265 36.72 75.29 21.20
CA LEU A 265 37.98 75.55 20.47
C LEU A 265 38.20 77.04 20.19
N ASP A 266 37.14 77.85 20.16
CA ASP A 266 37.21 79.29 19.91
C ASP A 266 37.55 80.11 21.18
N GLU A 267 37.48 79.51 22.38
CA GLU A 267 37.86 80.13 23.67
C GLU A 267 39.33 79.86 24.12
N LEU A 268 40.15 79.21 23.29
CA LEU A 268 41.55 78.86 23.56
C LEU A 268 42.54 79.75 22.79
#